data_AF-A0A973KU51-F1
#
_entry.id   AF-A0A973KU51-F1
#
_cell.length_a   1.000
_cell.length_b   1.000
_cell.length_c   1.000
_cell.angle_alpha   90.00
_cell.angle_beta   90.00
_cell.angle_gamma   90.00
#
_symmetry.space_group_name_H-M   'P 1'
#
loop_
_entity.id
_entity.type
_entity.pdbx_description
1 polymer ?
#
loop_
_entity_poly.entity_id
_entity_poly.type
_entity_poly.pdbx_seq_one_letter_code
_entity_poly.pdbx_strand_id
1 'polypeptide(L)'
;MRPQRAWFVLFLLIEVVVAVFATFGGPGVDPLTGTLVLAAAAGWTYVTVREQRGHRRQLVRMRQMAELAQEAVVRPLPPRLGCMSLAVHTRSATDEARSGGDLHDALLCPAGMRMIVGDVRGKGMEARHLGAAVLGAFRRHAPGAPDLASLAAALDDALAPHLGEEDFVTVLLAEFVPGEVRLVNCGHPAPLRIGHRL
;
A
#
# COMPACT_ATOMS: atom_id res chain seq x y z
N MET A 1 -4.38 -15.08 12.09
CA MET A 1 -3.27 -14.54 12.90
C MET A 1 -3.56 -14.70 14.39
N ARG A 2 -3.03 -15.71 15.10
CA ARG A 2 -3.12 -15.77 16.59
C ARG A 2 -2.29 -16.82 17.37
N PRO A 3 -1.48 -17.74 16.78
CA PRO A 3 -0.72 -18.69 17.61
C PRO A 3 0.60 -18.11 18.15
N GLN A 4 1.33 -17.29 17.38
CA GLN A 4 2.71 -16.89 17.76
C GLN A 4 2.84 -16.04 19.04
N ARG A 5 1.80 -15.27 19.41
CA ARG A 5 1.84 -14.45 20.63
C ARG A 5 1.74 -15.27 21.92
N ALA A 6 0.99 -16.39 21.89
CA ALA A 6 0.81 -17.24 23.05
C ALA A 6 2.11 -17.98 23.42
N TRP A 7 2.83 -18.47 22.40
CA TRP A 7 4.13 -19.13 22.57
C TRP A 7 5.20 -18.20 23.15
N PHE A 8 5.21 -16.92 22.74
CA PHE A 8 6.11 -15.91 23.29
C PHE A 8 5.86 -15.64 24.78
N VAL A 9 4.60 -15.52 25.18
CA VAL A 9 4.23 -15.26 26.59
C VAL A 9 4.57 -16.47 27.46
N LEU A 10 4.30 -17.68 26.97
CA LEU A 10 4.63 -18.92 27.69
C LEU A 10 6.16 -19.08 27.87
N PHE A 11 6.94 -18.78 26.83
CA PHE A 11 8.40 -18.87 26.88
C PHE A 11 9.01 -17.83 27.83
N LEU A 12 8.52 -16.59 27.80
CA LEU A 12 8.93 -15.53 28.74
C LEU A 12 8.64 -15.92 30.19
N LEU A 13 7.48 -16.53 30.46
CA LEU A 13 7.12 -17.02 31.79
C LEU A 13 8.07 -18.11 32.27
N ILE A 14 8.47 -19.03 31.40
CA ILE A 14 9.43 -20.10 31.72
C ILE A 14 10.80 -19.52 32.07
N GLU A 15 11.32 -18.55 31.29
CA GLU A 15 12.60 -17.92 31.59
C GLU A 15 12.59 -17.17 32.93
N VAL A 16 11.50 -16.46 33.24
CA VAL A 16 11.36 -15.75 34.53
C VAL A 16 11.32 -16.74 35.69
N VAL A 17 10.62 -17.87 35.55
CA VAL A 17 10.56 -18.91 36.59
C VAL A 17 11.95 -19.55 36.80
N VAL A 18 12.69 -19.84 35.73
CA VAL A 18 14.05 -20.40 35.81
C VAL A 18 15.02 -19.40 36.47
N ALA A 19 14.93 -18.11 36.12
CA ALA A 19 15.75 -17.06 36.71
C ALA A 19 15.46 -16.86 38.21
N VAL A 20 14.19 -16.86 38.60
CA VAL A 20 13.76 -16.77 40.01
C VAL A 20 14.23 -18.01 40.78
N PHE A 21 14.10 -19.21 40.21
CA PHE A 21 14.57 -20.44 40.85
C PHE A 21 16.10 -20.48 40.99
N ALA A 22 16.84 -20.01 39.99
CA ALA A 22 18.31 -19.91 40.08
C ALA A 22 18.78 -18.86 41.09
N THR A 23 17.96 -17.83 41.35
CA THR A 23 18.29 -16.73 42.28
C THR A 23 17.86 -17.05 43.73
N PHE A 24 16.78 -17.81 43.93
CA PHE A 24 16.16 -18.04 45.24
C PHE A 24 16.04 -19.52 45.66
N GLY A 25 16.36 -20.47 44.78
CA GLY A 25 15.93 -21.88 44.89
C GLY A 25 16.92 -22.89 45.49
N GLY A 26 18.10 -22.51 45.99
CA GLY A 26 18.91 -23.48 46.74
C GLY A 26 20.22 -22.95 47.35
N PRO A 27 20.67 -23.50 48.51
CA PRO A 27 21.99 -23.21 49.06
C PRO A 27 23.07 -23.84 48.15
N GLY A 28 23.85 -23.00 47.45
CA GLY A 28 24.96 -23.45 46.61
C GLY A 28 24.98 -22.92 45.17
N VAL A 29 24.07 -22.02 44.79
CA VAL A 29 24.17 -21.34 43.49
C VAL A 29 25.14 -20.17 43.62
N ASP A 30 26.29 -20.28 42.96
CA ASP A 30 27.26 -19.19 42.95
C ASP A 30 26.63 -17.93 42.35
N PRO A 31 26.79 -16.75 42.99
CA PRO A 31 26.20 -15.49 42.54
C PRO A 31 26.49 -15.17 41.06
N LEU A 32 27.66 -15.59 40.57
CA LEU A 32 28.10 -15.43 39.19
C LEU A 32 27.18 -16.15 38.19
N THR A 33 26.72 -17.34 38.54
CA THR A 33 25.83 -18.16 37.70
C THR A 33 24.47 -17.50 37.54
N GLY A 34 23.91 -16.94 38.61
CA GLY A 34 22.65 -16.18 38.55
C GLY A 34 22.74 -14.95 37.65
N THR A 35 23.84 -14.18 37.77
CA THR A 35 24.07 -13.01 36.90
C THR A 35 24.24 -13.36 35.43
N LEU A 36 24.88 -14.48 35.09
CA LEU A 36 25.05 -14.91 33.70
C LEU A 36 23.73 -15.31 33.05
N VAL A 37 22.86 -16.02 33.78
CA VAL A 37 21.52 -16.40 33.29
C VAL A 37 20.67 -15.16 33.03
N LEU A 38 20.67 -14.19 33.95
CA LEU A 38 19.93 -12.93 33.78
C LEU A 38 20.46 -12.10 32.60
N ALA A 39 21.78 -12.04 32.41
CA ALA A 39 22.39 -11.32 31.29
C ALA A 39 22.05 -11.97 29.93
N ALA A 40 22.04 -13.30 29.86
CA ALA A 40 21.67 -14.04 28.65
C ALA A 40 20.19 -13.84 28.29
N ALA A 41 19.28 -13.95 29.26
CA ALA A 41 17.84 -13.71 29.06
C ALA A 41 17.55 -12.26 28.62
N ALA A 42 18.22 -11.29 29.25
CA ALA A 42 18.12 -9.88 28.86
C ALA A 42 18.65 -9.64 27.44
N GLY A 43 19.78 -10.25 27.07
CA GLY A 43 20.36 -10.19 25.74
C GLY A 43 19.44 -10.78 24.67
N TRP A 44 18.84 -11.95 24.94
CA TRP A 44 17.91 -12.61 24.02
C TRP A 44 16.61 -11.82 23.84
N THR A 45 16.05 -11.30 24.93
CA THR A 45 14.89 -10.40 24.89
C THR A 45 15.23 -9.13 24.10
N TYR A 46 16.43 -8.58 24.28
CA TYR A 46 16.89 -7.40 23.53
C TYR A 46 17.02 -7.68 22.03
N VAL A 47 17.59 -8.83 21.62
CA VAL A 47 17.73 -9.22 20.21
C VAL A 47 16.37 -9.45 19.56
N THR A 48 15.49 -10.22 20.19
CA THR A 48 14.14 -10.51 19.66
C THR A 48 13.26 -9.26 19.57
N VAL A 49 13.32 -8.37 20.57
CA VAL A 49 12.66 -7.05 20.51
C VAL A 49 13.29 -6.16 19.44
N ARG A 50 14.61 -6.24 19.22
CA ARG A 50 15.30 -5.49 18.16
C ARG A 50 14.92 -5.97 16.76
N GLU A 51 14.84 -7.27 16.53
CA GLU A 51 14.37 -7.84 15.25
C GLU A 51 12.91 -7.45 14.98
N GLN A 52 12.02 -7.53 15.98
CA GLN A 52 10.64 -7.05 15.83
C GLN A 52 10.55 -5.52 15.63
N ARG A 53 11.44 -4.74 16.24
CA ARG A 53 11.53 -3.29 16.02
C ARG A 53 12.11 -2.95 14.65
N GLY A 54 12.96 -3.80 14.07
CA GLY A 54 13.47 -3.66 12.70
C GLY A 54 12.33 -3.64 11.67
N HIS A 55 11.42 -4.60 11.76
CA HIS A 55 10.25 -4.67 10.88
C HIS A 55 9.21 -3.56 11.13
N ARG A 56 9.04 -3.10 12.38
CA ARG A 56 8.09 -2.01 12.70
C ARG A 56 8.61 -0.61 12.37
N ARG A 57 9.93 -0.38 12.42
CA ARG A 57 10.53 0.94 12.10
C ARG A 57 10.48 1.26 10.61
N GLN A 58 10.44 0.24 9.75
CA GLN A 58 10.28 0.42 8.31
C GLN A 58 8.85 0.90 7.96
N LEU A 59 7.85 0.49 8.74
CA LEU A 59 6.44 0.87 8.55
C LEU A 59 6.08 2.25 9.11
N VAL A 60 6.75 2.71 10.18
CA VAL A 60 6.44 4.02 10.79
C VAL A 60 7.22 5.16 10.12
N ARG A 61 8.44 4.91 9.63
CA ARG A 61 9.28 5.96 9.04
C ARG A 61 8.85 6.37 7.62
N MET A 62 7.95 5.61 6.97
CA MET A 62 7.32 6.00 5.69
C MET A 62 5.99 6.76 5.87
N ARG A 63 5.30 6.63 7.00
CA ARG A 63 3.94 7.18 7.18
C ARG A 63 3.92 8.69 7.45
N GLN A 64 4.95 9.24 8.11
CA GLN A 64 4.99 10.67 8.45
C GLN A 64 5.48 11.62 7.32
N MET A 65 5.94 11.11 6.18
CA MET A 65 6.24 11.93 4.99
C MET A 65 5.16 11.84 3.91
N ALA A 66 4.27 10.83 3.98
CA ALA A 66 3.20 10.62 3.01
C ALA A 66 1.98 11.52 3.26
N GLU A 67 1.70 11.86 4.53
CA GLU A 67 0.52 12.63 4.92
C GLU A 67 0.54 14.08 4.41
N LEU A 68 1.71 14.71 4.26
CA LEU A 68 1.82 16.07 3.68
C LEU A 68 1.79 16.09 2.15
N ALA A 69 1.98 14.96 1.47
CA ALA A 69 1.92 14.84 0.01
C ALA A 69 0.54 14.40 -0.50
N GLN A 70 -0.30 13.81 0.36
CA GLN A 70 -1.57 13.19 -0.04
C GLN A 70 -2.74 14.18 -0.23
N GLU A 71 -2.59 15.46 0.15
CA GLU A 71 -3.61 16.48 -0.13
C GLU A 71 -3.67 16.93 -1.61
N ALA A 72 -2.70 16.56 -2.45
CA ALA A 72 -2.57 17.04 -3.84
C ALA A 72 -2.62 15.94 -4.91
N VAL A 73 -3.33 14.84 -4.65
CA VAL A 73 -3.21 13.58 -5.42
C VAL A 73 -3.90 13.61 -6.79
N VAL A 74 -4.98 14.38 -6.97
CA VAL A 74 -5.59 14.61 -8.28
C VAL A 74 -4.93 15.84 -8.90
N ARG A 75 -3.87 15.61 -9.69
CA ARG A 75 -3.33 16.68 -10.52
C ARG A 75 -4.31 16.96 -11.65
N PRO A 76 -4.62 18.23 -11.96
CA PRO A 76 -5.38 18.55 -13.15
C PRO A 76 -4.64 17.97 -14.36
N LEU A 77 -5.33 17.18 -15.17
CA LEU A 77 -4.75 16.68 -16.42
C LEU A 77 -4.39 17.88 -17.30
N PRO A 78 -3.20 17.89 -17.92
CA PRO A 78 -2.88 18.93 -18.88
C PRO A 78 -3.88 18.85 -20.04
N PRO A 79 -4.32 19.99 -20.62
CA PRO A 79 -5.31 20.00 -21.70
C PRO A 79 -4.83 19.26 -22.96
N ARG A 80 -3.51 19.05 -23.08
CA ARG A 80 -2.90 18.20 -24.11
C ARG A 80 -1.80 17.35 -23.51
N LEU A 81 -1.72 16.09 -23.97
CA LEU A 81 -0.65 15.16 -23.63
C LEU A 81 -0.26 14.39 -24.88
N GLY A 82 0.97 14.59 -25.37
CA GLY A 82 1.37 14.12 -26.70
C GLY A 82 0.50 14.73 -27.80
N CYS A 83 -0.06 13.89 -28.67
CA CYS A 83 -1.00 14.29 -29.72
C CYS A 83 -2.47 14.32 -29.27
N MET A 84 -2.76 13.99 -28.02
CA MET A 84 -4.12 13.86 -27.48
C MET A 84 -4.55 15.12 -26.74
N SER A 85 -5.84 15.48 -26.87
CA SER A 85 -6.47 16.50 -26.02
C SER A 85 -7.24 15.81 -24.91
N LEU A 86 -7.09 16.29 -23.68
CA LEU A 86 -7.68 15.70 -22.48
C LEU A 86 -8.63 16.71 -21.85
N ALA A 87 -9.78 16.21 -21.39
CA ALA A 87 -10.75 16.98 -20.62
C ALA A 87 -11.28 16.11 -19.49
N VAL A 88 -11.42 16.69 -18.31
CA VAL A 88 -11.97 16.03 -17.12
C VAL A 88 -13.12 16.89 -16.62
N HIS A 89 -14.23 16.23 -16.35
CA HIS A 89 -15.38 16.86 -15.70
C HIS A 89 -15.84 15.97 -14.55
N THR A 90 -15.84 16.52 -13.34
CA THR A 90 -16.30 15.83 -12.13
C THR A 90 -17.45 16.63 -11.55
N ARG A 91 -18.59 15.99 -11.33
CA ARG A 91 -19.70 16.58 -10.57
C ARG A 91 -19.81 15.86 -9.23
N SER A 92 -19.63 16.60 -8.14
CA SER A 92 -19.97 16.09 -6.81
C SER A 92 -21.46 16.31 -6.53
N ALA A 93 -22.04 15.44 -5.71
CA ALA A 93 -23.42 15.53 -5.24
C ALA A 93 -23.61 16.55 -4.10
N THR A 94 -22.56 16.96 -3.37
CA THR A 94 -22.64 17.92 -2.23
C THR A 94 -21.29 18.60 -1.93
N ASP A 95 -21.31 19.88 -1.51
CA ASP A 95 -20.13 20.74 -1.29
C ASP A 95 -19.16 20.25 -0.18
N GLU A 96 -19.63 19.55 0.86
CA GLU A 96 -18.74 18.96 1.87
C GLU A 96 -18.17 17.58 1.49
N ALA A 97 -18.69 16.97 0.42
CA ALA A 97 -18.16 15.72 -0.12
C ALA A 97 -17.38 16.04 -1.40
N ARG A 98 -16.14 16.54 -1.27
CA ARG A 98 -15.18 16.41 -2.38
C ARG A 98 -14.97 14.90 -2.60
N SER A 99 -15.70 14.36 -3.59
CA SER A 99 -15.88 12.95 -3.91
C SER A 99 -14.60 12.15 -3.73
N GLY A 100 -14.64 11.18 -2.81
CA GLY A 100 -13.47 10.46 -2.33
C GLY A 100 -13.19 9.14 -3.05
N GLY A 101 -13.89 8.83 -4.14
CA GLY A 101 -13.81 7.54 -4.85
C GLY A 101 -13.17 7.65 -6.24
N ASP A 102 -13.60 8.64 -7.04
CA ASP A 102 -13.15 8.76 -8.42
C ASP A 102 -11.65 9.15 -8.52
N LEU A 103 -10.93 8.43 -9.37
CA LEU A 103 -9.53 8.71 -9.69
C LEU A 103 -9.31 8.71 -11.20
N HIS A 104 -8.41 9.58 -11.65
CA HIS A 104 -7.93 9.58 -13.03
C HIS A 104 -6.52 10.15 -13.08
N ASP A 105 -5.72 9.66 -14.03
CA ASP A 105 -4.40 10.19 -14.34
C ASP A 105 -3.99 9.78 -15.75
N ALA A 106 -3.08 10.53 -16.36
CA ALA A 106 -2.56 10.23 -17.69
C ALA A 106 -1.09 10.60 -17.77
N LEU A 107 -0.32 9.74 -18.43
CA LEU A 107 1.12 9.91 -18.56
C LEU A 107 1.60 9.41 -19.92
N LEU A 108 2.65 10.04 -20.43
CA LEU A 108 3.29 9.64 -21.68
C LEU A 108 4.34 8.57 -21.38
N CYS A 109 4.19 7.39 -21.97
CA CYS A 109 5.13 6.28 -21.91
C CYS A 109 5.86 6.10 -23.26
N PRO A 110 6.97 5.33 -23.30
CA PRO A 110 7.62 4.97 -24.56
C PRO A 110 6.69 4.29 -25.57
N ALA A 111 5.73 3.47 -25.09
CA ALA A 111 4.77 2.78 -25.94
C ALA A 111 3.63 3.68 -26.47
N GLY A 112 3.34 4.79 -25.81
CA GLY A 112 2.19 5.64 -26.09
C GLY A 112 1.68 6.35 -24.84
N MET A 113 0.58 7.10 -24.96
CA MET A 113 -0.07 7.69 -23.79
C MET A 113 -0.84 6.61 -23.04
N ARG A 114 -0.59 6.46 -21.75
CA ARG A 114 -1.38 5.60 -20.85
C ARG A 114 -2.24 6.45 -19.94
N MET A 115 -3.48 6.00 -19.74
CA MET A 115 -4.48 6.63 -18.90
C MET A 115 -5.07 5.60 -17.95
N ILE A 116 -5.40 6.05 -16.75
CA ILE A 116 -6.20 5.33 -15.77
C ILE A 116 -7.43 6.17 -15.42
N VAL A 117 -8.59 5.52 -15.35
CA VAL A 117 -9.81 6.06 -14.76
C VAL A 117 -10.35 5.00 -13.83
N GLY A 118 -10.82 5.37 -12.65
CA GLY A 118 -11.33 4.39 -11.70
C GLY A 118 -12.19 4.99 -10.61
N ASP A 119 -12.79 4.10 -9.83
CA ASP A 119 -13.58 4.43 -8.66
C ASP A 119 -13.22 3.49 -7.51
N VAL A 120 -12.96 4.06 -6.35
CA VAL A 120 -12.61 3.37 -5.11
C VAL A 120 -13.88 3.14 -4.30
N ARG A 121 -14.09 1.89 -3.86
CA ARG A 121 -15.18 1.56 -2.96
C ARG A 121 -15.12 2.40 -1.69
N GLY A 122 -16.24 3.00 -1.33
CA GLY A 122 -16.44 3.69 -0.05
C GLY A 122 -16.37 5.21 -0.18
N LYS A 123 -16.17 5.88 0.96
CA LYS A 123 -16.10 7.35 1.03
C LYS A 123 -15.23 7.79 2.19
N GLY A 124 -14.80 9.05 2.16
CA GLY A 124 -13.99 9.63 3.22
C GLY A 124 -12.50 9.39 3.03
N MET A 125 -11.73 9.42 4.12
CA MET A 125 -10.27 9.52 4.05
C MET A 125 -9.60 8.21 3.60
N GLU A 126 -10.11 7.06 4.02
CA GLU A 126 -9.59 5.74 3.62
C GLU A 126 -9.68 5.54 2.10
N ALA A 127 -10.83 5.87 1.49
CA ALA A 127 -11.02 5.79 0.04
C ALA A 127 -10.05 6.73 -0.72
N ARG A 128 -9.80 7.93 -0.19
CA ARG A 128 -8.82 8.87 -0.75
C ARG A 128 -7.39 8.36 -0.64
N HIS A 129 -7.05 7.71 0.47
CA HIS A 129 -5.72 7.13 0.69
C HIS A 129 -5.47 5.98 -0.29
N LEU A 130 -6.47 5.12 -0.48
CA LEU A 130 -6.41 4.03 -1.45
C LEU A 130 -6.34 4.57 -2.89
N GLY A 131 -7.13 5.59 -3.25
CA GLY A 131 -7.03 6.26 -4.55
C GLY A 131 -5.64 6.86 -4.80
N ALA A 132 -5.03 7.45 -3.77
CA ALA A 132 -3.64 7.93 -3.85
C ALA A 132 -2.63 6.80 -4.04
N ALA A 133 -2.82 5.67 -3.38
CA ALA A 133 -1.99 4.48 -3.55
C ALA A 133 -2.07 3.95 -4.99
N VAL A 134 -3.28 3.86 -5.56
CA VAL A 134 -3.53 3.44 -6.96
C VAL A 134 -2.82 4.38 -7.93
N LEU A 135 -3.04 5.69 -7.82
CA LEU A 135 -2.40 6.67 -8.71
C LEU A 135 -0.87 6.69 -8.54
N GLY A 136 -0.37 6.53 -7.32
CA GLY A 136 1.05 6.37 -7.06
C GLY A 136 1.65 5.13 -7.71
N ALA A 137 0.95 3.99 -7.64
CA ALA A 137 1.36 2.75 -8.28
C ALA A 137 1.33 2.87 -9.81
N PHE A 138 0.27 3.46 -10.37
CA PHE A 138 0.17 3.73 -11.80
C PHE A 138 1.36 4.54 -12.31
N ARG A 139 1.68 5.66 -11.66
CA ARG A 139 2.84 6.50 -12.05
C ARG A 139 4.18 5.74 -12.00
N ARG A 140 4.33 4.79 -11.08
CA ARG A 140 5.55 3.97 -10.94
C ARG A 140 5.66 2.88 -12.00
N HIS A 141 4.57 2.15 -12.25
CA HIS A 141 4.61 0.94 -13.08
C HIS A 141 4.29 1.20 -14.55
N ALA A 142 3.49 2.22 -14.87
CA ALA A 142 3.05 2.47 -16.23
C ALA A 142 4.19 2.75 -17.24
N PRO A 143 5.31 3.42 -16.91
CA PRO A 143 6.41 3.58 -17.87
C PRO A 143 7.16 2.28 -18.21
N GLY A 144 7.22 1.33 -17.27
CA GLY A 144 8.01 0.10 -17.41
C GLY A 144 7.22 -1.15 -17.79
N ALA A 145 5.89 -1.14 -17.64
CA ALA A 145 5.07 -2.30 -17.98
C ALA A 145 5.03 -2.54 -19.52
N PRO A 146 5.21 -3.79 -19.99
CA PRO A 146 5.23 -4.08 -21.43
C PRO A 146 3.85 -3.88 -22.09
N ASP A 147 2.78 -4.21 -21.38
CA ASP A 147 1.39 -4.06 -21.83
C ASP A 147 0.46 -3.68 -20.67
N LEU A 148 -0.80 -3.39 -21.00
CA LEU A 148 -1.81 -2.99 -20.01
C LEU A 148 -2.23 -4.13 -19.07
N ALA A 149 -2.12 -5.40 -19.47
CA ALA A 149 -2.50 -6.52 -18.61
C ALA A 149 -1.44 -6.74 -17.51
N SER A 150 -0.17 -6.63 -17.88
CA SER A 150 0.97 -6.62 -16.96
C SER A 150 0.91 -5.42 -16.02
N LEU A 151 0.47 -4.26 -16.52
CA LEU A 151 0.22 -3.09 -15.68
C LEU A 151 -0.91 -3.35 -14.69
N ALA A 152 -2.02 -3.94 -15.12
CA ALA A 152 -3.14 -4.28 -14.23
C ALA A 152 -2.70 -5.25 -13.12
N ALA A 153 -1.95 -6.30 -13.45
CA ALA A 153 -1.40 -7.23 -12.46
C ALA A 153 -0.45 -6.53 -11.48
N ALA A 154 0.44 -5.66 -11.97
CA ALA A 154 1.34 -4.88 -11.11
C ALA A 154 0.60 -3.91 -10.18
N LEU A 155 -0.54 -3.35 -10.63
CA LEU A 155 -1.41 -2.54 -9.78
C LEU A 155 -2.10 -3.40 -8.72
N ASP A 156 -2.63 -4.56 -9.09
CA ASP A 156 -3.27 -5.50 -8.16
C ASP A 156 -2.30 -5.94 -7.06
N ASP A 157 -1.09 -6.39 -7.42
CA ASP A 157 -0.03 -6.77 -6.49
C ASP A 157 0.38 -5.62 -5.56
N ALA A 158 0.45 -4.39 -6.08
CA ALA A 158 0.80 -3.22 -5.28
C ALA A 158 -0.30 -2.81 -4.30
N LEU A 159 -1.56 -3.10 -4.63
CA LEU A 159 -2.73 -2.73 -3.84
C LEU A 159 -3.12 -3.83 -2.83
N ALA A 160 -2.86 -5.10 -3.12
CA ALA A 160 -3.22 -6.22 -2.26
C ALA A 160 -2.85 -6.03 -0.76
N PRO A 161 -1.69 -5.45 -0.38
CA PRO A 161 -1.36 -5.19 1.03
C PRO A 161 -2.19 -4.08 1.69
N HIS A 162 -2.87 -3.26 0.90
CA HIS A 162 -3.63 -2.08 1.32
C HIS A 162 -5.16 -2.32 1.31
N LEU A 163 -5.62 -3.43 0.75
CA LEU A 163 -7.04 -3.77 0.65
C LEU A 163 -7.48 -4.64 1.84
N GLY A 164 -8.59 -4.27 2.49
CA GLY A 164 -9.33 -5.16 3.37
C GLY A 164 -10.12 -6.23 2.60
N GLU A 165 -10.70 -7.20 3.30
CA GLU A 165 -11.45 -8.33 2.67
C GLU A 165 -12.57 -7.88 1.74
N GLU A 166 -13.17 -6.71 2.00
CA GLU A 166 -14.30 -6.17 1.25
C GLU A 166 -13.92 -4.94 0.40
N ASP A 167 -12.65 -4.52 0.41
CA ASP A 167 -12.21 -3.32 -0.30
C ASP A 167 -11.77 -3.66 -1.72
N PHE A 168 -12.18 -2.84 -2.67
CA PHE A 168 -11.81 -2.98 -4.06
C PHE A 168 -11.76 -1.61 -4.75
N VAL A 169 -11.05 -1.57 -5.86
CA VAL A 169 -10.99 -0.42 -6.76
C VAL A 169 -11.33 -0.91 -8.15
N THR A 170 -12.28 -0.25 -8.80
CA THR A 170 -12.55 -0.50 -10.21
C THR A 170 -11.68 0.41 -11.05
N VAL A 171 -11.01 -0.12 -12.08
CA VAL A 171 -10.18 0.70 -12.97
C VAL A 171 -10.35 0.32 -14.44
N LEU A 172 -10.33 1.32 -15.29
CA LEU A 172 -10.17 1.22 -16.73
C LEU A 172 -8.78 1.77 -17.09
N LEU A 173 -7.95 0.92 -17.66
CA LEU A 173 -6.67 1.31 -18.23
C LEU A 173 -6.83 1.48 -19.74
N ALA A 174 -6.28 2.56 -20.27
CA ALA A 174 -6.25 2.84 -21.69
C ALA A 174 -4.84 3.16 -22.15
N GLU A 175 -4.45 2.63 -23.30
CA GLU A 175 -3.20 2.95 -23.98
C GLU A 175 -3.52 3.43 -25.39
N PHE A 176 -3.13 4.66 -25.67
CA PHE A 176 -3.33 5.32 -26.95
C PHE A 176 -2.03 5.21 -27.73
N VAL A 177 -2.07 4.42 -28.80
CA VAL A 177 -1.00 4.27 -29.78
C VAL A 177 -1.50 4.79 -31.13
N PRO A 178 -0.62 5.09 -32.09
CA PRO A 178 -1.07 5.57 -33.40
C PRO A 178 -2.07 4.60 -34.07
N GLY A 179 -3.31 5.06 -34.28
CA GLY A 179 -4.36 4.31 -34.98
C GLY A 179 -5.09 3.24 -34.16
N GLU A 180 -4.75 3.06 -32.88
CA GLU A 180 -5.35 2.02 -32.03
C GLU A 180 -5.46 2.52 -30.58
N VAL A 181 -6.55 2.14 -29.90
CA VAL A 181 -6.68 2.32 -28.45
C VAL A 181 -6.85 0.94 -27.83
N ARG A 182 -5.92 0.58 -26.95
CA ARG A 182 -5.96 -0.66 -26.17
C ARG A 182 -6.59 -0.37 -24.83
N LEU A 183 -7.43 -1.29 -24.36
CA LEU A 183 -8.17 -1.14 -23.12
C LEU A 183 -8.03 -2.41 -22.28
N VAL A 184 -7.84 -2.24 -20.98
CA VAL A 184 -7.99 -3.30 -19.98
C VAL A 184 -8.98 -2.81 -18.94
N ASN A 185 -10.10 -3.52 -18.83
CA ASN A 185 -11.16 -3.20 -17.91
C ASN A 185 -11.08 -4.13 -16.69
N CYS A 186 -10.81 -3.55 -15.51
CA CYS A 186 -10.75 -4.23 -14.23
C CYS A 186 -12.00 -3.92 -13.40
N GLY A 187 -13.18 -4.22 -13.96
CA GLY A 187 -14.49 -4.06 -13.28
C GLY A 187 -15.10 -2.65 -13.35
N HIS A 188 -14.55 -1.76 -14.17
CA HIS A 188 -15.09 -0.41 -14.39
C HIS A 188 -16.16 -0.42 -15.52
N PRO A 189 -17.09 0.54 -15.60
CA PRO A 189 -18.01 0.63 -16.73
C PRO A 189 -17.29 0.75 -18.08
N ALA A 190 -17.87 0.17 -19.13
CA ALA A 190 -17.30 0.22 -20.48
C ALA A 190 -17.27 1.66 -21.01
N PRO A 191 -16.18 2.08 -21.68
CA PRO A 191 -16.08 3.43 -22.22
C PRO A 191 -16.98 3.62 -23.44
N LEU A 192 -17.38 4.88 -23.67
CA LEU A 192 -18.13 5.29 -24.85
C LEU A 192 -17.17 5.87 -25.91
N ARG A 193 -17.22 5.35 -27.14
CA ARG A 193 -16.55 5.96 -28.30
C ARG A 193 -17.54 6.84 -29.06
N ILE A 194 -17.23 8.13 -29.17
CA ILE A 194 -18.00 9.06 -29.99
C ILE A 194 -17.19 9.36 -31.26
N GLY A 195 -17.78 9.07 -32.43
CA GLY A 195 -17.16 9.33 -33.74
C GLY A 195 -16.34 8.16 -34.33
N HIS A 196 -15.68 8.45 -35.45
CA HIS A 196 -14.97 7.47 -36.29
C HIS A 196 -13.45 7.66 -36.38
N ARG A 197 -12.87 8.70 -35.78
CA ARG A 197 -11.41 8.92 -35.74
C ARG A 197 -10.81 8.37 -34.45
N LEU A 198 -9.62 7.76 -34.58
CA LEU A 198 -8.65 7.48 -33.53
C LEU A 198 -7.46 8.41 -33.71
#